data_AF-A0AAJ2SGK4-F1
#
_entry.id   AF-A0AAJ2SGK4-F1
#
_cell.length_a   1.000
_cell.length_b   1.000
_cell.length_c   1.000
_cell.angle_alpha   90.00
_cell.angle_beta   90.00
_cell.angle_gamma   90.00
#
_symmetry.space_group_name_H-M   'P 1'
#
loop_
_entity.id
_entity.type
_entity.pdbx_description
1 polymer ?
#
loop_
_entity_poly.entity_id
_entity_poly.type
_entity_poly.pdbx_seq_one_letter_code
_entity_poly.pdbx_strand_id
1 'polypeptide(L)'
;MSDFSRRNFLKTATLASAAVAAAGLGLYSGKSQAAEFKLKFANNMPISHSMNVRAREMAKAIREETNGAVQIQIFPSSQLGSDTDTLAQVRSGAVDMFALSPVILGTMVPSVQISAVGFAFKDYEQVWSAMDDDLGAHVRAEIAKTETLFAFDKIWDNGFRVTTTSTRPIATPDDLKGMKLRVPPSPIIMSIFRAFEAAPTSINFSEVYSALQTRIVEGQENPLTLVASAKLYEVQKYCSLTNHVWDGFWMLGNSASFKRLPADVQAVVSKHINTAVLAQRDDLAKLQGTIRDTLKQQGLELVAAPPEPFRERLQSANYYGDWHDKFGDAAWSILEKYAGKLA
;
A
#
# COMPACT_ATOMS: atom_id res chain seq x y z
N MET A 1 40.34 60.90 54.86
CA MET A 1 39.54 61.34 53.70
C MET A 1 40.39 61.18 52.46
N SER A 2 40.19 60.09 51.72
CA SER A 2 40.79 59.87 50.40
C SER A 2 39.77 59.09 49.56
N ASP A 3 39.57 59.57 48.35
CA ASP A 3 38.43 59.33 47.47
C ASP A 3 38.23 57.85 47.08
N PHE A 4 37.08 57.29 47.48
CA PHE A 4 36.50 56.14 46.78
C PHE A 4 35.91 56.61 45.44
N SER A 5 36.74 56.62 44.41
CA SER A 5 36.30 56.89 43.04
C SER A 5 35.35 55.79 42.53
N ARG A 6 34.22 56.22 41.95
CA ARG A 6 33.21 55.37 41.27
C ARG A 6 33.79 54.39 40.23
N ARG A 7 35.04 54.58 39.79
CA ARG A 7 35.74 53.66 38.87
C ARG A 7 36.20 52.35 39.51
N ASN A 8 36.34 52.26 40.84
CA ASN A 8 36.79 51.02 41.50
C ASN A 8 35.64 50.07 41.89
N PHE A 9 34.40 50.55 41.95
CA PHE A 9 33.22 49.69 42.19
C PHE A 9 32.79 48.90 40.93
N LEU A 10 33.04 49.46 39.74
CA LEU A 10 32.72 48.81 38.46
C LEU A 10 33.71 47.71 38.03
N LYS A 11 34.91 47.66 38.62
CA LYS A 11 35.92 46.64 38.32
C LYS A 11 35.78 45.36 39.16
N THR A 12 35.13 45.42 40.32
CA THR A 12 34.83 44.25 41.15
C THR A 12 33.45 43.64 40.87
N ALA A 13 32.50 44.41 40.33
CA ALA A 13 31.19 43.90 39.92
C ALA A 13 31.18 43.18 38.55
N THR A 14 32.25 43.29 37.75
CA THR A 14 32.35 42.64 36.43
C THR A 14 33.03 41.28 36.45
N LEU A 15 33.69 40.90 37.56
CA LEU A 15 34.33 39.59 37.71
C LEU A 15 33.46 38.53 38.40
N ALA A 16 32.36 38.91 39.05
CA ALA A 16 31.41 37.97 39.65
C ALA A 16 30.26 37.56 38.69
N SER A 17 29.98 38.35 37.66
CA SER A 17 28.89 38.08 36.69
C SER A 17 29.33 37.22 35.50
N ALA A 18 30.63 37.06 35.27
CA ALA A 18 31.16 36.21 34.19
C ALA A 18 31.30 34.73 34.59
N ALA A 19 31.29 34.41 35.89
CA ALA A 19 31.44 33.04 36.38
C ALA A 19 30.11 32.26 36.46
N VAL A 20 28.96 32.95 36.48
CA VAL A 20 27.63 32.30 36.52
C VAL A 20 27.02 32.14 35.11
N ALA A 21 27.47 32.92 34.12
CA ALA A 21 27.04 32.74 32.72
C ALA A 21 27.75 31.59 31.99
N ALA A 22 28.86 31.08 32.52
CA ALA A 22 29.62 29.97 31.92
C ALA A 22 29.22 28.57 32.45
N ALA A 23 28.41 28.49 33.51
CA ALA A 23 27.98 27.22 34.11
C ALA A 23 26.61 26.71 33.60
N GLY A 24 25.87 27.52 32.82
CA GLY A 24 24.54 27.17 32.32
C GLY A 24 24.49 26.67 30.87
N LEU A 25 25.62 26.61 30.17
CA LEU A 25 25.71 26.24 28.73
C LEU A 25 26.32 24.85 28.48
N GLY A 26 26.72 24.14 29.53
CA GLY A 26 27.17 22.76 29.44
C GLY A 26 26.03 21.80 29.74
N LEU A 27 25.80 20.86 28.82
CA LEU A 27 24.97 19.65 28.99
C LEU A 27 23.49 19.73 28.60
N TYR A 28 23.16 20.23 27.40
CA TYR A 28 22.17 19.57 26.52
C TYR A 28 22.54 19.81 25.05
N SER A 29 23.82 19.66 24.70
CA SER A 29 24.18 19.32 23.32
C SER A 29 23.86 17.84 23.12
N GLY A 30 22.56 17.52 23.04
CA GLY A 30 22.14 16.26 22.43
C GLY A 30 22.69 16.27 21.03
N LYS A 31 23.85 15.63 20.82
CA LYS A 31 24.40 15.42 19.49
C LYS A 31 23.27 14.77 18.71
N SER A 32 22.71 15.50 17.76
CA SER A 32 21.86 14.94 16.73
C SER A 32 22.75 13.99 15.93
N GLN A 33 22.93 12.78 16.44
CA GLN A 33 23.65 11.73 15.73
C GLN A 33 22.78 11.41 14.52
N ALA A 34 23.35 11.63 13.32
CA ALA A 34 22.69 11.21 12.10
C ALA A 34 22.39 9.72 12.21
N ALA A 35 21.19 9.31 11.79
CA ALA A 35 20.82 7.90 11.82
C ALA A 35 21.84 7.08 11.04
N GLU A 36 22.27 5.96 11.63
CA GLU A 36 23.23 5.03 11.05
C GLU A 36 22.66 4.38 9.78
N PHE A 37 21.36 4.05 9.82
CA PHE A 37 20.63 3.47 8.72
C PHE A 37 19.49 4.40 8.30
N LYS A 38 19.58 4.93 7.08
CA LYS A 38 18.50 5.70 6.44
C LYS A 38 17.87 4.85 5.36
N LEU A 39 16.63 4.43 5.59
CA LEU A 39 15.87 3.59 4.66
C LEU A 39 14.79 4.42 3.97
N LYS A 40 14.60 4.22 2.66
CA LYS A 40 13.53 4.84 1.90
C LYS A 40 12.36 3.87 1.76
N PHE A 41 11.18 4.31 2.18
CA PHE A 41 9.92 3.59 1.97
C PHE A 41 9.05 4.34 0.96
N ALA A 42 8.82 3.75 -0.21
CA ALA A 42 7.94 4.30 -1.25
C ALA A 42 6.54 3.67 -1.18
N ASN A 43 5.52 4.43 -1.59
CA ASN A 43 4.19 3.90 -1.90
C ASN A 43 3.42 4.84 -2.84
N ASN A 44 2.37 4.32 -3.49
CA ASN A 44 1.52 5.07 -4.43
C ASN A 44 0.26 5.68 -3.79
N MET A 45 0.05 5.47 -2.48
CA MET A 45 -1.15 5.91 -1.79
C MET A 45 -1.08 7.40 -1.42
N PRO A 46 -2.22 8.14 -1.42
CA PRO A 46 -2.27 9.50 -0.90
C PRO A 46 -1.74 9.62 0.54
N ILE A 47 -1.16 10.76 0.90
CA ILE A 47 -0.59 11.00 2.24
C ILE A 47 -1.62 10.87 3.38
N SER A 48 -2.91 11.09 3.07
CA SER A 48 -4.06 10.97 3.97
C SER A 48 -4.59 9.53 4.12
N HIS A 49 -4.19 8.61 3.24
CA HIS A 49 -4.60 7.21 3.33
C HIS A 49 -4.04 6.54 4.59
N SER A 50 -4.78 5.61 5.20
CA SER A 50 -4.40 4.96 6.47
C SER A 50 -3.00 4.31 6.41
N MET A 51 -2.58 3.80 5.25
CA MET A 51 -1.21 3.31 5.05
C MET A 51 -0.16 4.36 5.43
N ASN A 52 -0.30 5.60 4.97
CA ASN A 52 0.67 6.65 5.26
C ASN A 52 0.55 7.20 6.68
N VAL A 53 -0.64 7.14 7.29
CA VAL A 53 -0.81 7.44 8.72
C VAL A 53 -0.01 6.43 9.56
N ARG A 54 -0.25 5.14 9.36
CA ARG A 54 0.43 4.06 10.10
C ARG A 54 1.91 3.94 9.76
N ALA A 55 2.32 4.25 8.53
CA ALA A 55 3.74 4.29 8.16
C ALA A 55 4.52 5.37 8.93
N ARG A 56 3.91 6.54 9.22
CA ARG A 56 4.56 7.57 10.03
C ARG A 56 4.73 7.14 11.49
N GLU A 57 3.70 6.51 12.05
CA GLU A 57 3.75 5.94 13.40
C GLU A 57 4.80 4.82 13.50
N MET A 58 4.81 3.92 12.52
CA MET A 58 5.82 2.86 12.35
C MET A 58 7.24 3.44 12.31
N ALA A 59 7.49 4.43 11.44
CA ALA A 59 8.81 5.05 11.31
C ALA A 59 9.28 5.72 12.61
N LYS A 60 8.35 6.36 13.35
CA LYS A 60 8.61 6.94 14.66
C LYS A 60 8.95 5.86 15.69
N ALA A 61 8.14 4.80 15.79
CA ALA A 61 8.33 3.73 16.76
C ALA A 61 9.65 2.96 16.53
N ILE A 62 10.00 2.69 15.27
CA ILE A 62 11.29 2.11 14.89
C ILE A 62 12.44 3.02 15.31
N ARG A 63 12.34 4.33 15.04
CA ARG A 63 13.38 5.28 15.43
C ARG A 63 13.55 5.31 16.95
N GLU A 64 12.47 5.26 17.71
CA GLU A 64 12.50 5.27 19.18
C GLU A 64 13.10 3.98 19.75
N GLU A 65 12.63 2.81 19.32
CA GLU A 65 13.12 1.51 19.84
C GLU A 65 14.57 1.22 19.41
N THR A 66 15.04 1.81 18.31
CA THR A 66 16.45 1.72 17.86
C THR A 66 17.34 2.86 18.38
N ASN A 67 16.87 3.68 19.33
CA ASN A 67 17.61 4.83 19.86
C ASN A 67 18.15 5.79 18.77
N GLY A 68 17.39 5.94 17.68
CA GLY A 68 17.73 6.79 16.55
C GLY A 68 18.61 6.15 15.46
N ALA A 69 19.05 4.90 15.65
CA ALA A 69 19.91 4.21 14.68
C ALA A 69 19.24 4.00 13.32
N VAL A 70 17.93 3.74 13.29
CA VAL A 70 17.15 3.63 12.05
C VAL A 70 16.27 4.85 11.85
N GLN A 71 16.30 5.38 10.63
CA GLN A 71 15.36 6.40 10.14
C GLN A 71 14.72 5.91 8.85
N ILE A 72 13.39 5.82 8.83
CA ILE A 72 12.63 5.52 7.61
C ILE A 72 12.09 6.84 7.04
N GLN A 73 12.51 7.17 5.83
CA GLN A 73 11.96 8.29 5.05
C GLN A 73 10.83 7.77 4.15
N ILE A 74 9.65 8.34 4.30
CA ILE A 74 8.44 7.89 3.60
C ILE A 74 8.19 8.79 2.39
N PHE A 75 8.00 8.17 1.24
CA PHE A 75 7.71 8.81 -0.05
C PHE A 75 6.33 8.36 -0.55
N PRO A 76 5.24 9.05 -0.12
CA PRO A 76 3.88 8.71 -0.51
C PRO A 76 3.56 9.16 -1.95
N SER A 77 2.35 8.86 -2.43
CA SER A 77 1.77 9.43 -3.65
C SER A 77 2.66 9.31 -4.90
N SER A 78 3.41 8.20 -5.04
CA SER A 78 4.30 7.97 -6.20
C SER A 78 5.40 9.04 -6.35
N GLN A 79 5.85 9.65 -5.25
CA GLN A 79 6.88 10.71 -5.26
C GLN A 79 8.21 10.29 -5.90
N LEU A 80 8.53 8.99 -5.87
CA LEU A 80 9.76 8.44 -6.45
C LEU A 80 9.56 7.83 -7.84
N GLY A 81 8.38 7.99 -8.44
CA GLY A 81 8.04 7.44 -9.75
C GLY A 81 6.80 6.55 -9.69
N SER A 82 6.39 6.05 -10.86
CA SER A 82 5.23 5.16 -10.97
C SER A 82 5.48 3.81 -10.27
N ASP A 83 4.44 2.99 -10.15
CA ASP A 83 4.55 1.66 -9.54
C ASP A 83 5.59 0.78 -10.27
N THR A 84 5.59 0.83 -11.60
CA THR A 84 6.55 0.09 -12.44
C THR A 84 7.99 0.60 -12.28
N ASP A 85 8.17 1.92 -12.17
CA ASP A 85 9.51 2.51 -11.94
C ASP A 85 10.03 2.17 -10.55
N THR A 86 9.16 2.28 -9.55
CA THR A 86 9.51 2.03 -8.14
C THR A 86 9.81 0.55 -7.90
N LEU A 87 9.12 -0.36 -8.60
CA LEU A 87 9.45 -1.79 -8.59
C LEU A 87 10.89 -2.02 -9.10
N ALA A 88 11.32 -1.35 -10.16
CA ALA A 88 12.70 -1.44 -10.63
C ALA A 88 13.70 -0.86 -9.60
N GLN A 89 13.34 0.24 -8.94
CA GLN A 89 14.18 0.90 -7.92
C GLN A 89 14.35 0.06 -6.64
N VAL A 90 13.30 -0.61 -6.16
CA VAL A 90 13.42 -1.46 -4.96
C VAL A 90 14.26 -2.70 -5.25
N ARG A 91 14.20 -3.24 -6.46
CA ARG A 91 15.05 -4.36 -6.88
C ARG A 91 16.52 -3.98 -6.95
N SER A 92 16.83 -2.79 -7.48
CA SER A 92 18.21 -2.30 -7.56
C SER A 92 18.76 -1.81 -6.22
N GLY A 93 17.90 -1.57 -5.23
CA GLY A 93 18.27 -1.03 -3.92
C GLY A 93 18.36 0.50 -3.88
N ALA A 94 17.90 1.20 -4.93
CA ALA A 94 17.77 2.67 -4.92
C ALA A 94 16.67 3.15 -3.94
N VAL A 95 15.67 2.29 -3.74
CA VAL A 95 14.64 2.35 -2.70
C VAL A 95 14.77 1.10 -1.83
N ASP A 96 14.65 1.23 -0.51
CA ASP A 96 14.87 0.11 0.41
C ASP A 96 13.60 -0.72 0.64
N MET A 97 12.45 -0.05 0.66
CA MET A 97 11.15 -0.69 0.90
C MET A 97 10.07 -0.11 -0.03
N PHE A 98 9.16 -0.95 -0.49
CA PHE A 98 8.04 -0.54 -1.36
C PHE A 98 6.78 -1.34 -1.05
N ALA A 99 5.66 -0.66 -0.79
CA ALA A 99 4.36 -1.31 -0.67
C ALA A 99 3.75 -1.47 -2.06
N LEU A 100 3.65 -2.71 -2.56
CA LEU A 100 3.18 -3.01 -3.92
C LEU A 100 2.11 -4.09 -3.92
N SER A 101 1.09 -3.91 -4.76
CA SER A 101 0.04 -4.90 -4.95
C SER A 101 0.59 -6.17 -5.62
N PRO A 102 0.15 -7.37 -5.17
CA PRO A 102 0.47 -8.63 -5.84
C PRO A 102 0.06 -8.64 -7.32
N VAL A 103 -1.00 -7.91 -7.69
CA VAL A 103 -1.49 -7.89 -9.08
C VAL A 103 -0.52 -7.18 -10.04
N ILE A 104 0.24 -6.20 -9.55
CA ILE A 104 1.30 -5.51 -10.31
C ILE A 104 2.60 -6.30 -10.24
N LEU A 105 2.95 -6.79 -9.05
CA LEU A 105 4.15 -7.62 -8.84
C LEU A 105 4.15 -8.89 -9.71
N GLY A 106 2.96 -9.38 -10.06
CA GLY A 106 2.72 -10.47 -11.00
C GLY A 106 3.36 -10.33 -12.39
N THR A 107 3.71 -9.11 -12.81
CA THR A 107 4.48 -8.89 -14.04
C THR A 107 5.91 -9.43 -13.94
N MET A 108 6.43 -9.59 -12.72
CA MET A 108 7.75 -10.14 -12.43
C MET A 108 7.68 -11.51 -11.76
N VAL A 109 6.75 -11.72 -10.82
CA VAL A 109 6.58 -12.98 -10.09
C VAL A 109 5.13 -13.45 -10.29
N PRO A 110 4.81 -14.13 -11.42
CA PRO A 110 3.43 -14.41 -11.81
C PRO A 110 2.57 -15.07 -10.73
N SER A 111 3.13 -16.00 -9.96
CA SER A 111 2.48 -16.78 -8.89
C SER A 111 1.91 -15.92 -7.76
N VAL A 112 2.44 -14.72 -7.52
CA VAL A 112 1.96 -13.86 -6.42
C VAL A 112 0.55 -13.30 -6.67
N GLN A 113 0.07 -13.36 -7.92
CA GLN A 113 -1.28 -12.93 -8.31
C GLN A 113 -2.37 -13.87 -7.82
N ILE A 114 -2.03 -15.03 -7.25
CA ILE A 114 -2.99 -16.05 -6.84
C ILE A 114 -4.03 -15.56 -5.82
N SER A 115 -3.68 -14.58 -4.98
CA SER A 115 -4.62 -13.97 -4.03
C SER A 115 -5.67 -13.08 -4.72
N ALA A 116 -5.52 -12.82 -6.02
CA ALA A 116 -6.37 -11.95 -6.82
C ALA A 116 -7.14 -12.70 -7.92
N VAL A 117 -7.37 -14.00 -7.74
CA VAL A 117 -8.28 -14.76 -8.60
C VAL A 117 -9.71 -14.21 -8.44
N GLY A 118 -10.38 -13.99 -9.57
CA GLY A 118 -11.70 -13.36 -9.64
C GLY A 118 -12.74 -14.04 -8.75
N PHE A 119 -13.34 -13.27 -7.84
CA PHE A 119 -14.33 -13.70 -6.86
C PHE A 119 -13.92 -14.89 -5.96
N ALA A 120 -12.61 -15.11 -5.76
CA ALA A 120 -12.13 -16.22 -4.94
C ALA A 120 -12.54 -16.09 -3.47
N PHE A 121 -12.33 -14.92 -2.88
CA PHE A 121 -12.71 -14.65 -1.50
C PHE A 121 -14.10 -14.00 -1.43
N LYS A 122 -14.92 -14.44 -0.47
CA LYS A 122 -16.26 -13.89 -0.23
C LYS A 122 -16.27 -12.77 0.82
N ASP A 123 -15.30 -12.79 1.73
CA ASP A 123 -15.20 -11.89 2.88
C ASP A 123 -13.76 -11.79 3.39
N TYR A 124 -13.55 -10.90 4.34
CA TYR A 124 -12.25 -10.66 4.97
C TYR A 124 -11.78 -11.79 5.89
N GLU A 125 -12.69 -12.63 6.40
CA GLU A 125 -12.30 -13.77 7.23
C GLU A 125 -11.54 -14.79 6.38
N GLN A 126 -12.03 -15.11 5.18
CA GLN A 126 -11.30 -15.94 4.22
C GLN A 126 -9.99 -15.30 3.76
N VAL A 127 -9.99 -13.99 3.50
CA VAL A 127 -8.78 -13.27 3.10
C VAL A 127 -7.70 -13.39 4.18
N TRP A 128 -7.99 -13.03 5.42
CA TRP A 128 -6.96 -12.99 6.46
C TRP A 128 -6.54 -14.39 6.91
N SER A 129 -7.45 -15.36 6.95
CA SER A 129 -7.08 -16.75 7.21
C SER A 129 -6.16 -17.32 6.12
N ALA A 130 -6.28 -16.88 4.86
CA ALA A 130 -5.38 -17.30 3.78
C ALA A 130 -4.05 -16.54 3.79
N MET A 131 -4.10 -15.21 3.82
CA MET A 131 -2.95 -14.33 3.62
C MET A 131 -2.00 -14.28 4.82
N ASP A 132 -2.51 -14.59 6.01
CA ASP A 132 -1.68 -14.68 7.20
C ASP A 132 -1.19 -16.11 7.51
N ASP A 133 -1.53 -17.07 6.65
CA ASP A 133 -1.22 -18.51 6.79
C ASP A 133 -0.57 -19.05 5.48
N ASP A 134 -0.94 -20.27 5.05
CA ASP A 134 -0.27 -21.00 3.95
C ASP A 134 -0.25 -20.24 2.61
N LEU A 135 -1.33 -19.56 2.22
CA LEU A 135 -1.37 -18.84 0.95
C LEU A 135 -0.43 -17.64 0.97
N GLY A 136 -0.44 -16.87 2.05
CA GLY A 136 0.51 -15.77 2.24
C GLY A 136 1.95 -16.27 2.31
N ALA A 137 2.21 -17.37 3.01
CA ALA A 137 3.54 -17.98 3.09
C ALA A 137 4.02 -18.44 1.71
N HIS A 138 3.17 -19.07 0.91
CA HIS A 138 3.47 -19.43 -0.48
C HIS A 138 3.87 -18.18 -1.29
N VAL A 139 3.05 -17.13 -1.26
CA VAL A 139 3.35 -15.88 -1.99
C VAL A 139 4.67 -15.26 -1.54
N ARG A 140 4.94 -15.18 -0.22
CA ARG A 140 6.21 -14.66 0.30
C ARG A 140 7.40 -15.52 -0.13
N ALA A 141 7.26 -16.84 -0.19
CA ALA A 141 8.30 -17.74 -0.68
C ALA A 141 8.59 -17.53 -2.17
N GLU A 142 7.56 -17.35 -3.01
CA GLU A 142 7.73 -17.02 -4.43
C GLU A 142 8.44 -15.67 -4.64
N ILE A 143 8.14 -14.66 -3.81
CA ILE A 143 8.86 -13.37 -3.82
C ILE A 143 10.34 -13.58 -3.46
N ALA A 144 10.62 -14.37 -2.43
CA ALA A 144 11.99 -14.62 -1.97
C ALA A 144 12.88 -15.33 -3.00
N LYS A 145 12.30 -16.13 -3.92
CA LYS A 145 13.05 -16.76 -5.04
C LYS A 145 13.68 -15.75 -6.00
N THR A 146 13.26 -14.49 -5.97
CA THR A 146 13.90 -13.43 -6.77
C THR A 146 15.28 -13.04 -6.27
N GLU A 147 15.65 -13.47 -5.05
CA GLU A 147 16.88 -13.17 -4.28
C GLU A 147 17.11 -11.68 -3.94
N THR A 148 16.60 -10.78 -4.76
CA THR A 148 16.69 -9.32 -4.65
C THR A 148 15.63 -8.72 -3.74
N LEU A 149 14.49 -9.40 -3.59
CA LEU A 149 13.37 -8.95 -2.77
C LEU A 149 12.92 -10.02 -1.78
N PHE A 150 12.34 -9.55 -0.68
CA PHE A 150 11.52 -10.34 0.22
C PHE A 150 10.26 -9.53 0.58
N ALA A 151 9.27 -10.19 1.19
CA ALA A 151 8.08 -9.53 1.72
C ALA A 151 7.97 -9.78 3.23
N PHE A 152 7.52 -8.77 3.99
CA PHE A 152 7.22 -8.91 5.41
C PHE A 152 5.97 -9.78 5.63
N ASP A 153 5.81 -10.32 6.84
CA ASP A 153 4.83 -11.36 7.14
C ASP A 153 3.38 -10.94 6.87
N LYS A 154 3.04 -9.69 7.22
CA LYS A 154 1.68 -9.18 7.07
C LYS A 154 1.55 -8.30 5.83
N ILE A 155 0.59 -8.64 4.97
CA ILE A 155 0.19 -7.82 3.82
C ILE A 155 -0.73 -6.66 4.26
N TRP A 156 -0.50 -5.44 3.78
CA TRP A 156 -1.41 -4.31 3.99
C TRP A 156 -2.73 -4.53 3.26
N ASP A 157 -3.83 -4.01 3.80
CA ASP A 157 -5.11 -4.06 3.09
C ASP A 157 -5.21 -2.92 2.05
N ASN A 158 -5.74 -3.25 0.89
CA ASN A 158 -6.32 -2.30 -0.05
C ASN A 158 -7.84 -2.43 0.01
N GLY A 159 -8.31 -3.66 -0.26
CA GLY A 159 -9.68 -4.12 -0.05
C GLY A 159 -10.30 -4.77 -1.27
N PHE A 160 -11.59 -5.09 -1.16
CA PHE A 160 -12.39 -5.58 -2.28
C PHE A 160 -12.60 -4.47 -3.32
N ARG A 161 -12.25 -4.77 -4.57
CA ARG A 161 -12.24 -3.80 -5.66
C ARG A 161 -13.64 -3.69 -6.27
N VAL A 162 -14.09 -2.45 -6.48
CA VAL A 162 -15.35 -2.11 -7.13
C VAL A 162 -15.07 -1.37 -8.44
N THR A 163 -16.07 -1.25 -9.31
CA THR A 163 -15.92 -0.57 -10.59
C THR A 163 -16.56 0.81 -10.54
N THR A 164 -15.85 1.86 -10.95
CA THR A 164 -16.46 3.18 -11.18
C THR A 164 -16.47 3.51 -12.65
N THR A 165 -17.49 4.26 -13.08
CA THR A 165 -17.60 4.71 -14.47
C THR A 165 -18.15 6.14 -14.54
N SER A 166 -17.87 6.81 -15.64
CA SER A 166 -18.46 8.11 -15.98
C SER A 166 -19.65 8.01 -16.95
N THR A 167 -19.87 6.82 -17.54
CA THR A 167 -20.79 6.63 -18.68
C THR A 167 -22.09 5.92 -18.30
N ARG A 168 -22.00 4.71 -17.71
CA ARG A 168 -23.17 3.90 -17.36
C ARG A 168 -22.92 3.02 -16.12
N PRO A 169 -23.96 2.71 -15.33
CA PRO A 169 -23.86 1.76 -14.22
C PRO A 169 -23.52 0.34 -14.73
N ILE A 170 -22.95 -0.49 -13.87
CA ILE A 170 -22.64 -1.90 -14.14
C ILE A 170 -23.44 -2.77 -13.16
N ALA A 171 -24.48 -3.43 -13.63
CA ALA A 171 -25.25 -4.39 -12.83
C ALA A 171 -24.95 -5.84 -13.23
N THR A 172 -24.53 -6.04 -14.49
CA THR A 172 -24.25 -7.34 -15.09
C THR A 172 -22.94 -7.28 -15.90
N PRO A 173 -22.30 -8.42 -16.23
CA PRO A 173 -21.10 -8.42 -17.07
C PRO A 173 -21.34 -7.84 -18.47
N ASP A 174 -22.56 -7.90 -19.01
CA ASP A 174 -22.87 -7.32 -20.33
C ASP A 174 -22.73 -5.81 -20.36
N ASP A 175 -22.88 -5.13 -19.22
CA ASP A 175 -22.68 -3.68 -19.12
C ASP A 175 -21.20 -3.29 -19.33
N LEU A 176 -20.26 -4.23 -19.19
CA LEU A 176 -18.82 -4.00 -19.39
C LEU A 176 -18.38 -4.15 -20.85
N LYS A 177 -19.23 -4.71 -21.73
CA LYS A 177 -18.89 -4.93 -23.15
C LYS A 177 -18.40 -3.65 -23.83
N GLY A 178 -17.22 -3.74 -24.44
CA GLY A 178 -16.54 -2.64 -25.14
C GLY A 178 -16.14 -1.45 -24.27
N MET A 179 -16.33 -1.51 -22.95
CA MET A 179 -16.01 -0.40 -22.05
C MET A 179 -14.50 -0.16 -21.99
N LYS A 180 -14.07 1.07 -22.21
CA LYS A 180 -12.67 1.48 -22.05
C LYS A 180 -12.36 1.61 -20.56
N LEU A 181 -11.88 0.53 -19.96
CA LEU A 181 -11.66 0.48 -18.51
C LEU A 181 -10.17 0.60 -18.19
N ARG A 182 -9.78 1.51 -17.31
CA ARG A 182 -8.43 1.50 -16.75
C ARG A 182 -8.28 0.32 -15.80
N VAL A 183 -7.17 -0.40 -15.93
CA VAL A 183 -6.68 -1.38 -14.97
C VAL A 183 -5.21 -1.09 -14.62
N PRO A 184 -4.68 -1.54 -13.47
CA PRO A 184 -3.24 -1.50 -13.22
C PRO A 184 -2.47 -2.37 -14.23
N PRO A 185 -1.14 -2.19 -14.38
CA PRO A 185 -0.26 -3.11 -15.13
C PRO A 185 -0.26 -4.52 -14.54
N SER A 186 -1.31 -5.29 -14.82
CA SER A 186 -1.60 -6.57 -14.20
C SER A 186 -2.23 -7.56 -15.19
N PRO A 187 -1.54 -8.67 -15.51
CA PRO A 187 -2.10 -9.73 -16.33
C PRO A 187 -3.41 -10.31 -15.80
N ILE A 188 -3.53 -10.53 -14.48
CA ILE A 188 -4.75 -11.12 -13.89
C ILE A 188 -5.96 -10.21 -13.99
N ILE A 189 -5.82 -8.93 -13.65
CA ILE A 189 -6.92 -7.97 -13.75
C ILE A 189 -7.29 -7.73 -15.23
N MET A 190 -6.30 -7.64 -16.12
CA MET A 190 -6.58 -7.57 -17.56
C MET A 190 -7.40 -8.75 -18.06
N SER A 191 -7.09 -9.96 -17.62
CA SER A 191 -7.81 -11.16 -18.06
C SER A 191 -9.26 -11.21 -17.53
N ILE A 192 -9.52 -10.76 -16.30
CA ILE A 192 -10.87 -10.62 -15.74
C ILE A 192 -11.72 -9.73 -16.65
N PHE A 193 -11.24 -8.51 -16.93
CA PHE A 193 -12.03 -7.56 -17.71
C PHE A 193 -12.12 -7.91 -19.20
N ARG A 194 -11.15 -8.64 -19.77
CA ARG A 194 -11.30 -9.24 -21.10
C ARG A 194 -12.35 -10.34 -21.14
N ALA A 195 -12.44 -11.18 -20.10
CA ALA A 195 -13.50 -12.19 -19.99
C ALA A 195 -14.90 -11.55 -19.86
N PHE A 196 -14.98 -10.34 -19.32
CA PHE A 196 -16.19 -9.49 -19.35
C PHE A 196 -16.37 -8.70 -20.67
N GLU A 197 -15.56 -8.99 -21.70
CA GLU A 197 -15.60 -8.33 -23.00
C GLU A 197 -15.40 -6.81 -22.95
N ALA A 198 -14.79 -6.29 -21.88
CA ALA A 198 -14.35 -4.90 -21.81
C ALA A 198 -13.10 -4.68 -22.67
N ALA A 199 -12.73 -3.40 -22.84
CA ALA A 199 -11.48 -2.97 -23.47
C ALA A 199 -10.52 -2.40 -22.39
N PRO A 200 -9.85 -3.26 -21.59
CA PRO A 200 -9.00 -2.78 -20.51
C PRO A 200 -7.69 -2.16 -21.02
N THR A 201 -7.33 -1.00 -20.48
CA THR A 201 -6.08 -0.28 -20.74
C THR A 201 -5.24 -0.21 -19.46
N SER A 202 -3.98 -0.63 -19.56
CA SER A 202 -3.02 -0.55 -18.44
C SER A 202 -2.56 0.89 -18.26
N ILE A 203 -2.81 1.47 -17.08
CA ILE A 203 -2.35 2.82 -16.70
C ILE A 203 -1.90 2.78 -15.24
N ASN A 204 -0.75 3.39 -14.91
CA ASN A 204 -0.21 3.42 -13.55
C ASN A 204 -1.08 4.25 -12.58
N PHE A 205 -0.94 3.98 -11.27
CA PHE A 205 -1.51 4.72 -10.14
C PHE A 205 -1.70 6.23 -10.39
N SER A 206 -0.53 6.86 -10.57
CA SER A 206 -0.30 8.29 -10.68
C SER A 206 -1.05 8.98 -11.82
N GLU A 207 -1.46 8.25 -12.85
CA GLU A 207 -2.07 8.79 -14.07
C GLU A 207 -3.59 8.62 -14.10
N VAL A 208 -4.16 7.86 -13.16
CA VAL A 208 -5.59 7.46 -13.19
C VAL A 208 -6.52 8.65 -13.15
N TYR A 209 -6.34 9.59 -12.21
CA TYR A 209 -7.23 10.73 -12.06
C TYR A 209 -7.31 11.53 -13.37
N SER A 210 -6.16 11.86 -13.95
CA SER A 210 -6.09 12.61 -15.21
C SER A 210 -6.67 11.81 -16.39
N ALA A 211 -6.42 10.50 -16.48
CA ALA A 211 -6.98 9.65 -17.53
C ALA A 211 -8.52 9.56 -17.47
N LEU A 212 -9.11 9.55 -16.28
CA LEU A 212 -10.56 9.60 -16.09
C LEU A 212 -11.12 11.00 -16.39
N GLN A 213 -10.47 12.06 -15.88
CA GLN A 213 -10.88 13.44 -16.08
C GLN A 213 -10.94 13.82 -17.57
N THR A 214 -9.91 13.39 -18.32
CA THR A 214 -9.79 13.63 -19.76
C THR A 214 -10.54 12.59 -20.61
N ARG A 215 -11.18 11.61 -19.98
CA ARG A 215 -11.95 10.53 -20.63
C ARG A 215 -11.14 9.70 -21.63
N ILE A 216 -9.83 9.54 -21.39
CA ILE A 216 -9.02 8.53 -22.10
C ILE A 216 -9.60 7.14 -21.83
N VAL A 217 -10.07 6.93 -20.61
CA VAL A 217 -10.86 5.76 -20.17
C VAL A 217 -12.20 6.22 -19.61
N GLU A 218 -13.20 5.35 -19.71
CA GLU A 218 -14.57 5.61 -19.24
C GLU A 218 -14.73 5.31 -17.75
N GLY A 219 -13.90 4.40 -17.23
CA GLY A 219 -13.96 3.95 -15.85
C GLY A 219 -12.66 3.34 -15.35
N GLN A 220 -12.67 2.91 -14.10
CA GLN A 220 -11.58 2.20 -13.44
C GLN A 220 -12.13 1.24 -12.39
N GLU A 221 -11.24 0.51 -11.73
CA GLU A 221 -11.58 -0.37 -10.62
C GLU A 221 -10.61 -0.19 -9.46
N ASN A 222 -11.13 -0.09 -8.23
CA ASN A 222 -10.38 0.02 -6.97
C ASN A 222 -11.33 -0.10 -5.78
N PRO A 223 -10.82 -0.34 -4.55
CA PRO A 223 -11.66 -0.32 -3.35
C PRO A 223 -12.25 1.06 -3.06
N LEU A 224 -13.39 1.09 -2.35
CA LEU A 224 -14.11 2.33 -2.01
C LEU A 224 -13.23 3.32 -1.23
N THR A 225 -12.36 2.81 -0.35
CA THR A 225 -11.40 3.59 0.44
C THR A 225 -10.42 4.35 -0.44
N LEU A 226 -9.98 3.75 -1.56
CA LEU A 226 -9.09 4.39 -2.52
C LEU A 226 -9.86 5.34 -3.45
N VAL A 227 -11.08 4.99 -3.87
CA VAL A 227 -11.98 5.90 -4.61
C VAL A 227 -12.19 7.21 -3.83
N ALA A 228 -12.40 7.12 -2.51
CA ALA A 228 -12.55 8.30 -1.66
C ALA A 228 -11.23 9.04 -1.42
N SER A 229 -10.17 8.36 -0.96
CA SER A 229 -8.91 9.03 -0.58
C SER A 229 -8.17 9.66 -1.76
N ALA A 230 -8.32 9.11 -2.97
CA ALA A 230 -7.79 9.69 -4.20
C ALA A 230 -8.79 10.57 -4.96
N LYS A 231 -9.96 10.83 -4.35
CA LYS A 231 -11.01 11.72 -4.89
C LYS A 231 -11.50 11.34 -6.30
N LEU A 232 -11.51 10.06 -6.63
CA LEU A 232 -11.94 9.58 -7.94
C LEU A 232 -13.43 9.85 -8.19
N TYR A 233 -14.21 10.08 -7.11
CA TYR A 233 -15.60 10.52 -7.19
C TYR A 233 -15.77 11.88 -7.89
N GLU A 234 -14.75 12.74 -7.95
CA GLU A 234 -14.82 14.03 -8.66
C GLU A 234 -14.85 13.86 -10.19
N VAL A 235 -14.36 12.71 -10.68
CA VAL A 235 -14.17 12.42 -12.11
C VAL A 235 -14.95 11.19 -12.56
N GLN A 236 -15.86 10.68 -11.74
CA GLN A 236 -16.69 9.49 -11.97
C GLN A 236 -18.12 9.76 -11.49
N LYS A 237 -19.09 8.98 -12.01
CA LYS A 237 -20.51 9.19 -11.71
C LYS A 237 -21.15 7.97 -11.03
N TYR A 238 -20.84 6.78 -11.52
CA TYR A 238 -21.39 5.53 -11.01
C TYR A 238 -20.30 4.75 -10.26
N CYS A 239 -20.69 4.07 -9.20
CA CYS A 239 -19.84 3.12 -8.47
C CYS A 239 -20.62 1.82 -8.28
N SER A 240 -20.27 0.83 -9.07
CA SER A 240 -20.90 -0.48 -9.09
C SER A 240 -20.15 -1.43 -8.19
N LEU A 241 -20.84 -2.01 -7.20
CA LEU A 241 -20.29 -2.84 -6.14
C LEU A 241 -19.96 -4.26 -6.64
N THR A 242 -19.16 -4.35 -7.70
CA THR A 242 -18.79 -5.60 -8.37
C THR A 242 -17.98 -6.54 -7.49
N ASN A 243 -17.22 -6.02 -6.50
CA ASN A 243 -16.43 -6.79 -5.51
C ASN A 243 -15.67 -7.97 -6.15
N HIS A 244 -15.11 -7.73 -7.33
CA HIS A 244 -14.67 -8.79 -8.25
C HIS A 244 -13.37 -9.44 -7.83
N VAL A 245 -12.61 -8.81 -6.92
CA VAL A 245 -11.37 -9.35 -6.38
C VAL A 245 -11.00 -8.62 -5.09
N TRP A 246 -10.34 -9.31 -4.16
CA TRP A 246 -9.63 -8.66 -3.06
C TRP A 246 -8.17 -8.40 -3.45
N ASP A 247 -7.63 -7.27 -3.01
CA ASP A 247 -6.24 -6.89 -3.25
C ASP A 247 -5.65 -6.24 -1.99
N GLY A 248 -4.31 -6.26 -1.91
CA GLY A 248 -3.55 -5.72 -0.79
C GLY A 248 -2.24 -5.09 -1.25
N PHE A 249 -1.33 -4.84 -0.32
CA PHE A 249 0.03 -4.43 -0.64
C PHE A 249 1.04 -5.22 0.18
N TRP A 250 1.89 -5.99 -0.49
CA TRP A 250 3.05 -6.57 0.17
C TRP A 250 4.04 -5.45 0.46
N MET A 251 4.46 -5.33 1.71
CA MET A 251 5.64 -4.54 2.03
C MET A 251 6.85 -5.32 1.52
N LEU A 252 7.39 -4.90 0.39
CA LEU A 252 8.61 -5.47 -0.19
C LEU A 252 9.82 -4.78 0.45
N GLY A 253 10.84 -5.56 0.77
CA GLY A 253 12.16 -5.06 1.15
C GLY A 253 13.22 -5.48 0.14
N ASN A 254 14.17 -4.60 -0.15
CA ASN A 254 15.39 -4.98 -0.85
C ASN A 254 16.25 -5.88 0.07
N SER A 255 16.56 -7.08 -0.40
CA SER A 255 17.28 -8.09 0.39
C SER A 255 18.66 -7.60 0.84
N ALA A 256 19.40 -6.89 -0.02
CA ALA A 256 20.73 -6.39 0.32
C ALA A 256 20.63 -5.25 1.35
N SER A 257 19.70 -4.32 1.19
CA SER A 257 19.48 -3.24 2.16
C SER A 257 19.09 -3.72 3.53
N PHE A 258 18.20 -4.70 3.61
CA PHE A 258 17.74 -5.23 4.89
C PHE A 258 18.82 -6.05 5.61
N LYS A 259 19.59 -6.86 4.86
CA LYS A 259 20.71 -7.66 5.41
C LYS A 259 21.85 -6.81 6.00
N ARG A 260 21.97 -5.53 5.64
CA ARG A 260 22.95 -4.61 6.26
C ARG A 260 22.58 -4.22 7.68
N LEU A 261 21.32 -4.35 8.07
CA LEU A 261 20.87 -4.06 9.43
C LEU A 261 21.33 -5.18 10.38
N PRO A 262 21.80 -4.87 11.60
CA PRO A 262 22.00 -5.88 12.64
C PRO A 262 20.73 -6.70 12.90
N ALA A 263 20.88 -7.95 13.34
CA ALA A 263 19.74 -8.88 13.47
C ALA A 263 18.68 -8.40 14.47
N ASP A 264 19.10 -7.78 15.57
CA ASP A 264 18.23 -7.13 16.56
C ASP A 264 17.47 -5.94 15.94
N VAL A 265 18.14 -5.14 15.09
CA VAL A 265 17.51 -4.04 14.36
C VAL A 265 16.51 -4.55 13.31
N GLN A 266 16.83 -5.64 12.58
CA GLN A 266 15.90 -6.29 11.66
C GLN A 266 14.62 -6.75 12.37
N ALA A 267 14.75 -7.31 13.57
CA ALA A 267 13.62 -7.75 14.38
C ALA A 267 12.71 -6.57 14.78
N VAL A 268 13.30 -5.45 15.23
CA VAL A 268 12.56 -4.22 15.56
C VAL A 268 11.82 -3.66 14.34
N VAL A 269 12.48 -3.59 13.18
CA VAL A 269 11.85 -3.10 11.94
C VAL A 269 10.69 -3.99 11.53
N SER A 270 10.88 -5.32 11.54
CA SER A 270 9.84 -6.29 11.15
C SER A 270 8.63 -6.25 12.09
N LYS A 271 8.87 -6.19 13.41
CA LYS A 271 7.84 -6.06 14.44
C LYS A 271 6.95 -4.84 14.18
N HIS A 272 7.55 -3.67 13.97
CA HIS A 272 6.80 -2.42 13.79
C HIS A 272 6.10 -2.33 12.43
N ILE A 273 6.68 -2.89 11.37
CA ILE A 273 5.98 -3.02 10.07
C ILE A 273 4.72 -3.88 10.23
N ASN A 274 4.84 -5.08 10.80
CA ASN A 274 3.71 -5.97 11.00
C ASN A 274 2.64 -5.34 11.93
N THR A 275 3.05 -4.62 12.98
CA THR A 275 2.13 -3.89 13.87
C THR A 275 1.36 -2.80 13.13
N ALA A 276 2.05 -2.04 12.28
CA ALA A 276 1.44 -0.97 11.49
C ALA A 276 0.46 -1.51 10.45
N VAL A 277 0.77 -2.66 9.84
CA VAL A 277 -0.13 -3.37 8.93
C VAL A 277 -1.43 -3.74 9.64
N LEU A 278 -1.36 -4.39 10.80
CA LEU A 278 -2.55 -4.80 11.54
C LEU A 278 -3.41 -3.60 11.95
N ALA A 279 -2.79 -2.53 12.43
CA ALA A 279 -3.50 -1.29 12.74
C ALA A 279 -4.16 -0.66 11.50
N GLN A 280 -3.53 -0.74 10.32
CA GLN A 280 -4.11 -0.23 9.09
C GLN A 280 -5.28 -1.08 8.59
N ARG A 281 -5.22 -2.41 8.73
CA ARG A 281 -6.35 -3.30 8.45
C ARG A 281 -7.56 -2.94 9.32
N ASP A 282 -7.34 -2.69 10.61
CA ASP A 282 -8.39 -2.25 11.54
C ASP A 282 -8.99 -0.90 11.14
N ASP A 283 -8.16 0.05 10.67
CA ASP A 283 -8.65 1.35 10.18
C ASP A 283 -9.58 1.17 8.98
N LEU A 284 -9.19 0.35 7.99
CA LEU A 284 -10.01 0.12 6.82
C LEU A 284 -11.30 -0.64 7.15
N ALA A 285 -11.23 -1.64 8.04
CA ALA A 285 -12.41 -2.36 8.51
C ALA A 285 -13.43 -1.41 9.16
N LYS A 286 -12.98 -0.47 10.00
CA LYS A 286 -13.84 0.57 10.60
C LYS A 286 -14.47 1.50 9.57
N LEU A 287 -13.74 1.83 8.49
CA LEU A 287 -14.24 2.69 7.42
C LEU A 287 -15.33 2.03 6.56
N GLN A 288 -15.35 0.70 6.45
CA GLN A 288 -16.33 -0.01 5.61
C GLN A 288 -17.78 0.30 5.99
N GLY A 289 -18.05 0.55 7.27
CA GLY A 289 -19.40 0.88 7.76
C GLY A 289 -19.92 2.24 7.31
N THR A 290 -19.04 3.17 6.92
CA THR A 290 -19.43 4.57 6.61
C THR A 290 -19.06 5.01 5.19
N ILE A 291 -18.09 4.35 4.55
CA ILE A 291 -17.50 4.81 3.29
C ILE A 291 -18.52 4.90 2.14
N ARG A 292 -19.50 4.00 2.11
CA ARG A 292 -20.56 4.01 1.09
C ARG A 292 -21.40 5.28 1.18
N ASP A 293 -21.78 5.68 2.40
CA ASP A 293 -22.59 6.88 2.61
C ASP A 293 -21.77 8.14 2.36
N THR A 294 -20.48 8.15 2.73
CA THR A 294 -19.57 9.23 2.35
C THR A 294 -19.50 9.40 0.83
N LEU A 295 -19.32 8.32 0.06
CA LEU A 295 -19.24 8.41 -1.40
C LEU A 295 -20.56 8.84 -2.06
N LYS A 296 -21.71 8.40 -1.52
CA LYS A 296 -23.03 8.92 -1.96
C LYS A 296 -23.15 10.43 -1.73
N GLN A 297 -22.73 10.92 -0.56
CA GLN A 297 -22.75 12.35 -0.25
C GLN A 297 -21.81 13.17 -1.15
N GLN A 298 -20.74 12.54 -1.65
CA GLN A 298 -19.84 13.13 -2.65
C GLN A 298 -20.37 13.04 -4.10
N GLY A 299 -21.59 12.53 -4.30
CA GLY A 299 -22.28 12.53 -5.58
C GLY A 299 -22.13 11.25 -6.42
N LEU A 300 -21.52 10.18 -5.89
CA LEU A 300 -21.50 8.89 -6.58
C LEU A 300 -22.83 8.15 -6.43
N GLU A 301 -23.33 7.62 -7.55
CA GLU A 301 -24.45 6.70 -7.58
C GLU A 301 -23.95 5.27 -7.32
N LEU A 302 -24.30 4.70 -6.16
CA LEU A 302 -23.95 3.31 -5.84
C LEU A 302 -24.92 2.34 -6.51
N VAL A 303 -24.36 1.37 -7.21
CA VAL A 303 -25.10 0.38 -8.01
C VAL A 303 -24.82 -1.01 -7.44
N ALA A 304 -25.88 -1.80 -7.25
CA ALA A 304 -25.74 -3.20 -6.89
C ALA A 304 -25.31 -4.02 -8.11
N ALA A 305 -24.32 -4.88 -7.92
CA ALA A 305 -23.81 -5.80 -8.93
C ALA A 305 -23.68 -7.18 -8.27
N PRO A 306 -24.73 -8.04 -8.32
CA PRO A 306 -24.67 -9.39 -7.75
C PRO A 306 -23.49 -10.17 -8.35
N PRO A 307 -22.70 -10.92 -7.57
CA PRO A 307 -21.49 -11.56 -8.06
C PRO A 307 -21.74 -12.75 -9.00
N GLU A 308 -22.90 -13.40 -8.92
CA GLU A 308 -23.19 -14.67 -9.61
C GLU A 308 -23.09 -14.54 -11.15
N PRO A 309 -23.73 -13.56 -11.81
CA PRO A 309 -23.59 -13.41 -13.27
C PRO A 309 -22.15 -13.16 -13.73
N PHE A 310 -21.35 -12.47 -12.91
CA PHE A 310 -19.94 -12.23 -13.24
C PHE A 310 -19.10 -13.50 -13.06
N ARG A 311 -19.33 -14.28 -11.99
CA ARG A 311 -18.68 -15.59 -11.79
C ARG A 311 -18.99 -16.55 -12.95
N GLU A 312 -20.26 -16.65 -13.35
CA GLU A 312 -20.69 -17.47 -14.49
C GLU A 312 -20.01 -17.04 -15.79
N ARG A 313 -19.85 -15.73 -16.01
CA ARG A 313 -19.12 -15.21 -17.17
C ARG A 313 -17.65 -15.60 -17.14
N LEU A 314 -16.97 -15.50 -15.99
CA LEU A 314 -15.58 -15.93 -15.86
C LEU A 314 -15.43 -17.43 -16.14
N GLN A 315 -16.32 -18.26 -15.59
CA GLN A 315 -16.31 -19.71 -15.82
C GLN A 315 -16.54 -20.04 -17.29
N SER A 316 -17.53 -19.42 -17.93
CA SER A 316 -17.85 -19.63 -19.35
C SER A 316 -16.71 -19.19 -20.29
N ALA A 317 -15.91 -18.20 -19.86
CA ALA A 317 -14.73 -17.73 -20.58
C ALA A 317 -13.46 -18.54 -20.29
N ASN A 318 -13.56 -19.68 -19.59
CA ASN A 318 -12.44 -20.51 -19.13
C ASN A 318 -11.41 -19.78 -18.25
N TYR A 319 -11.78 -18.66 -17.62
CA TYR A 319 -10.85 -17.84 -16.82
C TYR A 319 -10.19 -18.66 -15.70
N TYR A 320 -10.99 -19.44 -14.95
CA TYR A 320 -10.47 -20.22 -13.83
C TYR A 320 -9.53 -21.33 -14.28
N GLY A 321 -9.84 -22.02 -15.38
CA GLY A 321 -8.96 -23.03 -15.97
C GLY A 321 -7.62 -22.43 -16.42
N ASP A 322 -7.66 -21.32 -17.16
CA ASP A 322 -6.45 -20.64 -17.65
C ASP A 322 -5.51 -20.17 -16.51
N TRP A 323 -6.06 -19.76 -15.37
CA TRP A 323 -5.26 -19.35 -14.21
C TRP A 323 -4.82 -20.54 -13.37
N HIS A 324 -5.64 -21.58 -13.27
CA HIS A 324 -5.22 -22.84 -12.66
C HIS A 324 -3.97 -23.40 -13.36
N ASP A 325 -3.98 -23.48 -14.70
CA ASP A 325 -2.84 -23.97 -15.48
C ASP A 325 -1.57 -23.13 -15.28
N LYS A 326 -1.72 -21.81 -15.10
CA LYS A 326 -0.59 -20.90 -14.87
C LYS A 326 0.00 -20.99 -13.47
N PHE A 327 -0.84 -21.20 -12.46
CA PHE A 327 -0.38 -21.31 -11.07
C PHE A 327 0.07 -22.73 -10.71
N GLY A 328 -0.50 -23.74 -11.38
CA GLY A 328 -0.30 -25.16 -11.11
C GLY A 328 -1.10 -25.66 -9.91
N ASP A 329 -1.32 -26.98 -9.90
CA ASP A 329 -2.18 -27.68 -8.94
C ASP A 329 -1.85 -27.38 -7.47
N ALA A 330 -0.56 -27.29 -7.14
CA ALA A 330 -0.11 -27.10 -5.77
C ALA A 330 -0.54 -25.72 -5.23
N ALA A 331 -0.28 -24.65 -5.98
CA ALA A 331 -0.65 -23.30 -5.57
C ALA A 331 -2.19 -23.14 -5.58
N TRP A 332 -2.86 -23.69 -6.60
CA TRP A 332 -4.32 -23.63 -6.70
C TRP A 332 -5.02 -24.36 -5.55
N SER A 333 -4.53 -25.52 -5.16
CA SER A 333 -5.05 -26.27 -4.01
C SER A 333 -4.93 -25.48 -2.70
N ILE A 334 -3.85 -24.70 -2.53
CA ILE A 334 -3.69 -23.80 -1.38
C ILE A 334 -4.76 -22.70 -1.42
N LEU A 335 -5.04 -22.11 -2.59
CA LEU A 335 -6.11 -21.12 -2.72
C LEU A 335 -7.48 -21.71 -2.37
N GLU A 336 -7.84 -22.86 -2.95
CA GLU A 336 -9.15 -23.50 -2.75
C GLU A 336 -9.39 -23.95 -1.30
N LYS A 337 -8.32 -24.24 -0.53
CA LYS A 337 -8.41 -24.51 0.91
C LYS A 337 -9.15 -23.39 1.67
N TYR A 338 -8.97 -22.14 1.26
CA TYR A 338 -9.56 -20.97 1.92
C TYR A 338 -10.76 -20.39 1.16
N ALA A 339 -10.68 -20.37 -0.17
CA ALA A 339 -11.70 -19.80 -1.05
C ALA A 339 -12.90 -20.74 -1.27
N GLY A 340 -12.72 -22.06 -1.07
CA GLY A 340 -13.62 -23.08 -1.60
C GLY A 340 -13.32 -23.40 -3.07
N LYS A 341 -14.12 -24.29 -3.66
CA LYS A 341 -13.98 -24.65 -5.09
C LYS A 341 -14.36 -23.48 -5.99
N LEU A 342 -13.50 -23.17 -6.97
CA LEU A 342 -13.66 -22.03 -7.86
C LEU A 342 -14.16 -22.40 -9.27
N ALA A 343 -14.04 -23.66 -9.66
CA ALA A 343 -14.61 -24.22 -10.89
C ALA A 343 -14.85 -25.73 -10.73
#